data_AF-A0A292PWC1-F1
#
_entry.id   AF-A0A292PWC1-F1
#
_cell.length_a   1.000
_cell.length_b   1.000
_cell.length_c   1.000
_cell.angle_alpha   90.00
_cell.angle_beta   90.00
_cell.angle_gamma   90.00
#
_symmetry.space_group_name_H-M   'P 1'
#
loop_
_entity.id
_entity.type
_entity.pdbx_description
1 polymer ?
#
loop_
_entity_poly.entity_id
_entity_poly.type
_entity_poly.pdbx_seq_one_letter_code
_entity_poly.pdbx_strand_id
1 'polypeptide(L)'
;MRTSFVSALLGVFALSGAAQASDEYPEATGAIASQYNCRCFPGDPCWPSIQKWGELNTTVSGKLIATVPLGTPCHAPDYDASRCQYIKENWHSPELHDESSSSIMAPFYANRSC
;
A
#
# COMPACT_ATOMS: atom_id res chain seq x y z
N MET A 1 58.15 -3.60 45.32
CA MET A 1 56.98 -2.78 44.93
C MET A 1 55.74 -3.58 45.31
N ARG A 2 55.31 -3.49 46.57
CA ARG A 2 54.27 -2.59 47.12
C ARG A 2 52.86 -2.87 46.59
N THR A 3 52.08 -3.44 47.51
CA THR A 3 50.67 -3.79 47.55
C THR A 3 49.69 -2.60 47.46
N SER A 4 48.49 -2.91 46.98
CA SER A 4 47.13 -2.37 47.21
C SER A 4 46.93 -1.01 47.89
N PHE A 5 45.97 -0.23 47.39
CA PHE A 5 44.98 0.49 48.22
C PHE A 5 43.61 0.53 47.52
N VAL A 6 42.59 0.13 48.29
CA VAL A 6 41.14 0.21 48.02
C VAL A 6 40.60 1.51 48.66
N SER A 7 39.37 1.91 48.29
CA SER A 7 38.47 2.86 48.97
C SER A 7 38.70 4.35 48.69
N ALA A 8 37.70 5.23 48.65
CA ALA A 8 36.22 5.13 48.62
C ALA A 8 35.67 6.57 48.42
N LEU A 9 34.33 6.65 48.31
CA LEU A 9 33.45 7.82 48.56
C LEU A 9 33.12 8.67 47.33
N LEU A 10 31.91 8.49 46.77
CA LEU A 10 30.63 9.13 47.12
C LEU A 10 30.49 10.50 46.44
N GLY A 11 29.55 10.59 45.50
CA GLY A 11 29.20 11.85 44.85
C GLY A 11 27.96 11.70 43.98
N VAL A 12 26.81 11.89 44.60
CA VAL A 12 25.45 11.94 44.03
C VAL A 12 25.39 12.94 42.87
N PHE A 13 24.82 12.55 41.72
CA PHE A 13 24.16 13.52 40.84
C PHE A 13 22.82 12.98 40.35
N ALA A 14 21.84 13.88 40.45
CA ALA A 14 20.43 13.64 40.48
C ALA A 14 19.82 13.33 39.11
N LEU A 15 18.66 12.70 39.20
CA LEU A 15 17.71 12.40 38.12
C LEU A 15 17.55 13.59 37.16
N SER A 16 17.98 13.43 35.92
CA SER A 16 17.41 14.18 34.81
C SER A 16 16.46 13.26 34.08
N GLY A 17 15.20 13.26 34.51
CA GLY A 17 14.12 12.68 33.72
C GLY A 17 13.98 13.50 32.44
N ALA A 18 14.41 12.95 31.31
CA ALA A 18 13.98 13.45 30.02
C ALA A 18 12.50 13.08 29.90
N ALA A 19 11.63 14.08 29.94
CA ALA A 19 10.24 13.94 29.57
C ALA A 19 10.18 13.38 28.15
N GLN A 20 9.74 12.12 28.01
CA GLN A 20 9.34 11.61 26.71
C GLN A 20 8.04 12.33 26.37
N ALA A 21 8.13 13.33 25.49
CA ALA A 21 6.97 13.81 24.77
C ALA A 21 6.53 12.65 23.87
N SER A 22 5.53 11.90 24.32
CA SER A 22 4.78 11.03 23.43
C SER A 22 3.94 11.95 22.55
N ASP A 23 4.31 12.07 21.28
CA ASP A 23 3.42 12.59 20.25
C ASP A 23 2.17 11.72 20.25
N GLU A 24 1.11 12.22 20.89
CA GLU A 24 -0.21 11.63 20.84
C GLU A 24 -0.79 11.94 19.46
N TYR A 25 -0.49 11.08 18.49
CA TYR A 25 -1.20 11.08 17.22
C TYR A 25 -2.63 10.62 17.52
N PRO A 26 -3.66 11.44 17.28
CA PRO A 26 -5.03 11.00 17.48
C PRO A 26 -5.30 9.79 16.59
N GLU A 27 -5.63 8.66 17.22
CA GLU A 27 -6.08 7.46 16.54
C GLU A 27 -7.25 7.82 15.62
N ALA A 28 -7.03 7.62 14.31
CA ALA A 28 -8.11 7.62 13.35
C ALA A 28 -9.03 6.43 13.67
N THR A 29 -10.08 6.69 14.44
CA THR A 29 -11.16 5.74 14.74
C THR A 29 -12.02 5.58 13.48
N GLY A 30 -11.49 4.80 12.53
CA GLY A 30 -12.03 4.71 11.18
C GLY A 30 -11.73 3.41 10.46
N ALA A 31 -11.67 2.29 11.17
CA ALA A 31 -11.95 0.96 10.64
C ALA A 31 -12.09 0.00 11.83
N ILE A 32 -13.13 -0.84 11.85
CA ILE A 32 -13.12 -2.03 12.70
C ILE A 32 -11.87 -2.81 12.31
N ALA A 33 -10.87 -2.84 13.18
CA ALA A 33 -9.73 -3.72 13.03
C ALA A 33 -10.28 -5.14 12.91
N SER A 34 -10.19 -5.69 11.70
CA SER A 34 -10.52 -7.07 11.41
C SER A 34 -9.83 -7.96 12.45
N GLN A 35 -10.60 -8.77 13.18
CA GLN A 35 -10.08 -9.88 14.00
C GLN A 35 -9.35 -10.95 13.17
N TYR A 36 -9.28 -10.79 11.85
CA TYR A 36 -8.46 -11.60 10.96
C TYR A 36 -7.07 -10.99 10.82
N ASN A 37 -6.04 -11.79 11.07
CA ASN A 37 -4.62 -11.46 10.83
C ASN A 37 -4.26 -11.27 9.34
N CYS A 38 -5.26 -11.27 8.44
CA CYS A 38 -5.12 -11.21 6.98
C CYS A 38 -5.89 -10.00 6.41
N ARG A 39 -5.49 -9.55 5.20
CA ARG A 39 -6.26 -8.57 4.43
C ARG A 39 -7.46 -9.24 3.73
N CYS A 40 -8.54 -8.50 3.55
CA CYS A 40 -9.72 -8.94 2.80
C CYS A 40 -9.47 -8.90 1.29
N PHE A 41 -10.02 -9.87 0.57
CA PHE A 41 -10.02 -9.95 -0.89
C PHE A 41 -11.44 -9.78 -1.47
N PRO A 42 -11.59 -9.43 -2.77
CA PRO A 42 -12.88 -9.42 -3.44
C PRO A 42 -13.60 -10.77 -3.27
N GLY A 43 -14.84 -10.73 -2.78
CA GLY A 43 -15.66 -11.91 -2.49
C GLY A 43 -15.67 -12.33 -1.02
N ASP A 44 -14.73 -11.87 -0.20
CA ASP A 44 -14.74 -12.14 1.24
C ASP A 44 -15.89 -11.38 1.94
N PRO A 45 -16.45 -11.90 3.05
CA PRO A 45 -17.48 -11.21 3.82
C PRO A 45 -17.06 -9.83 4.34
N CYS A 46 -15.76 -9.61 4.54
CA CYS A 46 -15.20 -8.34 4.99
C CYS A 46 -14.85 -7.37 3.85
N TRP A 47 -15.00 -7.78 2.59
CA TRP A 47 -14.79 -6.90 1.44
C TRP A 47 -15.78 -5.73 1.46
N PRO A 48 -15.36 -4.48 1.16
CA PRO A 48 -16.28 -3.34 1.17
C PRO A 48 -17.42 -3.55 0.16
N SER A 49 -18.64 -3.22 0.58
CA SER A 49 -19.80 -3.22 -0.32
C SER A 49 -19.67 -2.14 -1.38
N ILE A 50 -20.48 -2.24 -2.44
CA ILE A 50 -20.55 -1.22 -3.50
C ILE A 50 -20.89 0.17 -2.92
N GLN A 51 -21.75 0.24 -1.90
CA GLN A 51 -22.05 1.50 -1.21
C GLN A 51 -20.80 2.11 -0.57
N LYS A 52 -19.99 1.31 0.15
CA LYS A 52 -18.75 1.80 0.76
C LYS A 52 -17.72 2.26 -0.28
N TRP A 53 -17.63 1.56 -1.42
CA TRP A 53 -16.81 2.02 -2.54
C TRP A 53 -17.33 3.35 -3.12
N GLY A 54 -18.65 3.54 -3.20
CA GLY A 54 -19.28 4.80 -3.62
C GLY A 54 -19.03 5.97 -2.64
N GLU A 55 -19.07 5.70 -1.34
CA GLU A 55 -18.69 6.65 -0.29
C GLU A 55 -17.23 7.05 -0.43
N LEU A 56 -16.30 6.09 -0.62
CA LEU A 56 -14.89 6.38 -0.89
C LEU A 56 -14.74 7.20 -2.17
N ASN A 57 -15.44 6.85 -3.25
CA ASN A 57 -15.36 7.62 -4.50
C ASN A 57 -15.79 9.08 -4.28
N THR A 58 -16.80 9.30 -3.44
CA THR A 58 -17.26 10.65 -3.07
C THR A 58 -16.18 11.41 -2.29
N THR A 59 -15.52 10.77 -1.32
CA THR A 59 -14.46 11.45 -0.52
C THR A 59 -13.24 11.81 -1.37
N VAL A 60 -12.93 11.04 -2.42
CA VAL A 60 -11.87 11.35 -3.38
C VAL A 60 -12.34 12.17 -4.59
N SER A 61 -13.49 12.83 -4.50
CA SER A 61 -14.03 13.71 -5.55
C SER A 61 -14.20 13.02 -6.92
N GLY A 62 -14.66 11.77 -6.92
CA GLY A 62 -14.92 11.02 -8.14
C GLY A 62 -13.68 10.37 -8.78
N LYS A 63 -12.53 10.37 -8.10
CA LYS A 63 -11.25 9.87 -8.63
C LYS A 63 -10.99 8.39 -8.36
N LEU A 64 -11.94 7.65 -7.79
CA LEU A 64 -11.81 6.20 -7.63
C LEU A 64 -12.17 5.50 -8.94
N ILE A 65 -11.29 4.61 -9.40
CA ILE A 65 -11.46 3.85 -10.64
C ILE A 65 -11.42 2.35 -10.34
N ALA A 66 -12.34 1.60 -10.93
CA ALA A 66 -12.27 0.14 -10.95
C ALA A 66 -11.20 -0.29 -11.94
N THR A 67 -10.27 -1.14 -11.52
CA THR A 67 -9.13 -1.57 -12.33
C THR A 67 -9.59 -2.27 -13.61
N VAL A 68 -9.18 -1.73 -14.76
CA VAL A 68 -9.30 -2.38 -16.07
C VAL A 68 -7.88 -2.64 -16.58
N PRO A 69 -7.43 -3.90 -16.74
CA PRO A 69 -6.08 -4.20 -17.24
C PRO A 69 -5.79 -3.58 -18.60
N LEU A 70 -4.54 -3.13 -18.81
CA LEU A 70 -4.09 -2.62 -20.11
C LEU A 70 -4.37 -3.60 -21.27
N GLY A 71 -4.26 -4.91 -21.00
CA GLY A 71 -4.50 -5.98 -21.97
C GLY A 71 -5.96 -6.26 -22.30
N THR A 72 -6.95 -5.65 -21.62
CA THR A 72 -8.39 -5.91 -21.85
C THR A 72 -8.79 -5.92 -23.34
N PRO A 73 -8.33 -4.98 -24.20
CA PRO A 73 -8.66 -4.98 -25.63
C PRO A 73 -8.19 -6.22 -26.42
N CYS A 74 -7.34 -7.07 -25.84
CA CYS A 74 -6.90 -8.32 -26.45
C CYS A 74 -7.80 -9.53 -26.18
N HIS A 75 -8.86 -9.37 -25.39
CA HIS A 75 -9.72 -10.48 -24.96
C HIS A 75 -11.20 -10.15 -25.12
N ALA A 76 -12.03 -11.18 -25.30
CA ALA A 76 -13.48 -11.01 -25.24
C ALA A 76 -13.94 -10.63 -23.82
N PRO A 77 -15.03 -9.85 -23.68
CA PRO A 77 -15.91 -9.35 -24.74
C PRO A 77 -15.39 -8.06 -25.42
N ASP A 78 -14.41 -7.38 -24.82
CA ASP A 78 -13.95 -6.05 -25.24
C ASP A 78 -12.87 -6.08 -26.33
N TYR A 79 -12.84 -7.14 -27.13
CA TYR A 79 -11.79 -7.34 -28.12
C TYR A 79 -11.80 -6.24 -29.19
N ASP A 80 -10.68 -5.55 -29.32
CA ASP A 80 -10.40 -4.59 -30.38
C ASP A 80 -9.07 -4.98 -31.02
N ALA A 81 -9.15 -5.49 -32.26
CA ALA A 81 -8.00 -5.97 -33.00
C ALA A 81 -6.92 -4.88 -33.17
N SER A 82 -7.32 -3.64 -33.42
CA SER A 82 -6.40 -2.53 -33.68
C SER A 82 -5.69 -2.11 -32.39
N ARG A 83 -6.43 -1.98 -31.29
CA ARG A 83 -5.88 -1.60 -29.99
C ARG A 83 -5.01 -2.71 -29.42
N CYS A 84 -5.43 -3.97 -29.55
CA CYS A 84 -4.63 -5.10 -29.13
C CYS A 84 -3.30 -5.17 -29.90
N GLN A 85 -3.33 -4.97 -31.22
CA GLN A 85 -2.11 -4.96 -32.02
C GLN A 85 -1.17 -3.83 -31.60
N TYR A 86 -1.69 -2.62 -31.37
CA TYR A 86 -0.92 -1.50 -30.83
C TYR A 86 -0.27 -1.82 -29.48
N ILE A 87 -1.03 -2.40 -28.54
CA ILE A 87 -0.51 -2.81 -27.22
C ILE A 87 0.62 -3.83 -27.37
N LYS A 88 0.44 -4.84 -28.24
CA LYS A 88 1.45 -5.88 -28.49
C LYS A 88 2.75 -5.30 -29.06
N GLU A 89 2.66 -4.34 -29.97
CA GLU A 89 3.82 -3.70 -30.58
C GLU A 89 4.58 -2.80 -29.60
N ASN A 90 3.88 -2.22 -28.63
CA ASN A 90 4.42 -1.24 -27.69
C ASN A 90 4.59 -1.78 -26.26
N TRP A 91 4.40 -3.08 -26.03
CA TRP A 91 4.40 -3.69 -24.68
C TRP A 91 5.70 -3.50 -23.90
N HIS A 92 6.80 -3.13 -24.56
CA HIS A 92 8.09 -2.88 -23.89
C HIS A 92 8.42 -1.38 -23.79
N SER A 93 7.54 -0.50 -24.26
CA SER A 93 7.66 0.95 -24.08
C SER A 93 7.07 1.34 -22.72
N PRO A 94 7.83 2.02 -21.85
CA PRO A 94 7.31 2.48 -20.57
C PRO A 94 6.13 3.45 -20.74
N GLU A 95 6.15 4.27 -21.79
CA GLU A 95 5.10 5.26 -22.06
C GLU A 95 3.73 4.61 -22.26
N LEU A 96 3.66 3.39 -22.82
CA LEU A 96 2.39 2.65 -22.92
C LEU A 96 1.81 2.32 -21.54
N HIS A 97 2.68 2.01 -20.58
CA HIS A 97 2.28 1.58 -19.25
C HIS A 97 1.96 2.74 -18.30
N ASP A 98 2.68 3.87 -18.41
CA ASP A 98 2.52 5.04 -17.54
C ASP A 98 1.12 5.67 -17.64
N GLU A 99 0.51 5.60 -18.83
CA GLU A 99 -0.83 6.12 -19.08
C GLU A 99 -1.94 5.20 -18.55
N SER A 100 -1.59 4.01 -18.04
CA SER A 100 -2.54 3.04 -17.50
C SER A 100 -2.47 3.00 -15.99
N SER A 101 -3.61 3.26 -15.33
CA SER A 101 -3.71 3.19 -13.88
C SER A 101 -3.54 1.78 -13.28
N SER A 102 -3.55 0.75 -14.12
CA SER A 102 -3.52 -0.67 -13.70
C SER A 102 -2.26 -1.40 -14.16
N SER A 103 -1.49 -0.79 -15.05
CA SER A 103 -0.40 -1.48 -15.72
C SER A 103 0.83 -1.60 -14.81
N ILE A 104 1.50 -2.75 -14.91
CA ILE A 104 2.76 -3.01 -14.21
C ILE A 104 3.82 -3.29 -15.28
N MET A 105 4.81 -2.41 -15.39
CA MET A 105 5.85 -2.50 -16.42
C MET A 105 6.65 -3.81 -16.36
N ALA A 106 6.83 -4.37 -15.16
CA ALA A 106 7.54 -5.63 -14.98
C ALA A 106 6.60 -6.81 -15.31
N PRO A 107 6.76 -7.49 -16.47
CA PRO A 107 5.77 -8.45 -16.95
C PRO A 107 5.62 -9.69 -16.06
N PHE A 108 6.65 -9.97 -15.25
CA PHE A 108 6.62 -11.03 -14.24
C PHE A 108 5.43 -10.86 -13.27
N TYR A 109 5.13 -9.64 -12.84
CA TYR A 109 4.02 -9.38 -11.90
C TYR A 109 2.65 -9.37 -12.57
N ALA A 110 2.57 -9.09 -13.88
CA ALA A 110 1.33 -9.25 -14.64
C ALA A 110 0.90 -10.73 -14.74
N ASN A 111 1.87 -11.65 -14.70
CA ASN A 111 1.66 -13.10 -14.59
C ASN A 111 0.72 -13.70 -15.65
N ARG A 112 0.66 -13.12 -16.86
CA ARG A 112 -0.27 -13.54 -17.93
C ARG A 112 -1.74 -13.62 -17.46
N SER A 113 -2.09 -12.81 -16.47
CA SER A 113 -3.43 -12.84 -15.86
C SER A 113 -4.48 -12.20 -16.78
N CYS A 114 -4.02 -11.25 -17.61
CA CYS A 114 -4.72 -10.65 -18.72
C CYS A 114 -3.73 -10.61 -19.89
#